data_AF-A0A9W7A8V4-F1
#
_entry.id   AF-A0A9W7A8V4-F1
#
_cell.length_a   1.000
_cell.length_b   1.000
_cell.length_c   1.000
_cell.angle_alpha   90.00
_cell.angle_beta   90.00
_cell.angle_gamma   90.00
#
_symmetry.space_group_name_H-M   'P 1'
#
loop_
_entity.id
_entity.type
_entity.pdbx_description
1 polymer ?
#
loop_
_entity_poly.entity_id
_entity_poly.type
_entity_poly.pdbx_seq_one_letter_code
_entity_poly.pdbx_strand_id
1 'polypeptide(L)'
;MNFCPTCGAKGNGGAFCTQCGTALKQESQPGPLVADEVKQDTKVFPDTIPTPVYTAFPVTSTPMYTALPLAPVGTPGVGVVAGVAQNNKADTVKGSGGPGMCLVKKGDKHQLRLKFAPNLRSGESVPALLGGVHDGMAIGREYLEEKIHGEWRYTESALGPGTGVQLKFERGEFLKLQDSDLVLDVSFWKMTEGTPVNFVGGNGERTYLKGGGQEGRSWVVNNDGTISPKNYSNLVLGAAVPIKATELAGCWNCCCFPCGAAALNITPESDDVYQECGLFFWFFVIPIPYGKKRKRKSAKQFVNTEDAGDVAMFENSNKIYFPPGVAGCGGRC
;
A
#
# COMPACT_ATOMS: atom_id res chain seq x y z
N MET A 1 -23.60 -25.33 -19.29
CA MET A 1 -23.86 -24.43 -18.14
C MET A 1 -22.51 -24.06 -17.57
N ASN A 2 -22.19 -22.77 -17.48
CA ASN A 2 -20.85 -22.33 -17.11
C ASN A 2 -20.78 -22.19 -15.58
N PHE A 3 -19.84 -22.88 -14.94
CA PHE A 3 -19.53 -22.71 -13.51
C PHE A 3 -18.33 -21.77 -13.37
N CYS A 4 -18.29 -20.98 -12.32
CA CYS A 4 -17.14 -20.11 -12.04
C CYS A 4 -15.93 -20.98 -11.68
N PRO A 5 -14.78 -20.86 -12.38
CA PRO A 5 -13.60 -21.68 -12.11
C PRO A 5 -12.94 -21.35 -10.76
N THR A 6 -13.23 -20.18 -10.19
CA THR A 6 -12.65 -19.74 -8.91
C THR A 6 -13.43 -20.24 -7.70
N CYS A 7 -14.76 -20.19 -7.73
CA CYS A 7 -15.59 -20.47 -6.56
C CYS A 7 -16.66 -21.56 -6.75
N GLY A 8 -16.75 -22.16 -7.94
CA GLY A 8 -17.70 -23.23 -8.25
C GLY A 8 -19.16 -22.80 -8.36
N ALA A 9 -19.47 -21.51 -8.21
CA ALA A 9 -20.83 -21.00 -8.32
C ALA A 9 -21.38 -21.12 -9.74
N LYS A 10 -22.69 -21.36 -9.87
CA LYS A 10 -23.38 -21.42 -11.17
C LYS A 10 -23.37 -20.03 -11.80
N GLY A 11 -22.82 -19.90 -13.01
CA GLY A 11 -22.76 -18.62 -13.73
C GLY A 11 -24.12 -18.25 -14.30
N ASN A 12 -24.55 -17.00 -14.08
CA ASN A 12 -25.81 -16.45 -14.61
C ASN A 12 -25.67 -15.84 -16.02
N GLY A 13 -24.67 -16.27 -16.80
CA GLY A 13 -24.43 -15.77 -18.16
C GLY A 13 -23.87 -14.35 -18.27
N GLY A 14 -23.56 -13.69 -17.14
CA GLY A 14 -22.88 -12.39 -17.11
C GLY A 14 -21.36 -12.51 -17.26
N ALA A 15 -20.72 -11.41 -17.63
CA ALA A 15 -19.26 -11.30 -17.78
C ALA A 15 -18.47 -11.46 -16.46
N PHE A 16 -19.16 -11.51 -15.31
CA PHE A 16 -18.55 -11.63 -13.98
C PHE A 16 -19.35 -12.60 -13.11
N CYS A 17 -18.66 -13.30 -12.22
CA CYS A 17 -19.29 -14.10 -11.18
C CYS A 17 -19.83 -13.18 -10.07
N THR A 18 -21.13 -13.25 -9.80
CA THR A 18 -21.79 -12.42 -8.77
C THR A 18 -21.36 -12.75 -7.34
N GLN A 19 -20.71 -13.91 -7.11
CA GLN A 19 -20.31 -14.35 -5.78
C GLN A 19 -18.86 -14.01 -5.43
N CYS A 20 -17.93 -14.02 -6.40
CA CYS A 20 -16.51 -13.76 -6.16
C CYS A 20 -15.89 -12.67 -7.04
N GLY A 21 -16.65 -12.11 -7.99
CA GLY A 21 -16.18 -11.03 -8.87
C GLY A 21 -15.26 -11.46 -10.00
N THR A 22 -14.90 -12.75 -10.11
CA THR A 22 -14.05 -13.24 -11.21
C THR A 22 -14.70 -12.98 -12.58
N ALA A 23 -13.94 -12.36 -13.49
CA ALA A 23 -14.36 -12.19 -14.88
C ALA A 23 -14.47 -13.55 -15.59
N LEU A 24 -15.62 -13.83 -16.18
CA LEU A 24 -15.89 -15.04 -16.94
C LEU A 24 -15.67 -14.73 -18.42
N LYS A 25 -14.65 -15.35 -19.04
CA LYS A 25 -14.44 -15.25 -20.49
C LYS A 25 -15.58 -15.99 -21.20
N GLN A 26 -16.32 -15.25 -22.03
CA GLN A 26 -17.28 -15.85 -22.95
C GLN A 26 -16.50 -16.36 -24.16
N GLU A 27 -16.35 -17.68 -24.29
CA GLU A 27 -15.85 -18.27 -25.52
C GLU A 27 -16.90 -18.07 -26.62
N SER A 28 -16.60 -17.19 -27.58
CA SER A 28 -17.37 -17.09 -28.81
C SER A 28 -17.09 -18.33 -29.66
N GLN A 29 -18.12 -19.14 -29.91
CA GLN A 29 -18.08 -20.21 -30.90
C GLN A 29 -17.76 -19.60 -32.30
N PRO A 30 -16.88 -20.22 -33.10
CA PRO A 30 -16.64 -19.76 -34.46
C PRO A 30 -17.87 -20.07 -35.34
N GLY A 31 -18.38 -19.03 -36.01
CA GLY A 31 -19.40 -19.16 -37.06
C GLY A 31 -18.85 -19.83 -38.32
N PRO A 32 -19.73 -20.31 -39.22
CA PRO A 32 -19.33 -21.09 -40.38
C PRO A 32 -18.57 -20.24 -41.40
N LEU A 33 -17.46 -20.79 -41.91
CA LEU A 33 -16.62 -20.21 -42.95
C LEU A 33 -17.34 -20.26 -44.30
N VAL A 34 -17.56 -19.10 -44.90
CA VAL A 34 -17.89 -18.94 -46.32
C VAL A 34 -16.57 -18.88 -47.08
N ALA A 35 -16.42 -19.75 -48.07
CA ALA A 35 -15.28 -19.78 -48.98
C ALA A 35 -15.45 -18.69 -50.05
N ASP A 36 -14.37 -17.96 -50.34
CA ASP A 36 -14.18 -17.29 -51.63
C ASP A 36 -12.69 -17.09 -51.94
N GLU A 37 -12.42 -17.00 -53.23
CA GLU A 37 -11.24 -17.46 -53.96
C GLU A 37 -9.95 -16.61 -53.85
N VAL A 38 -8.84 -17.35 -53.79
CA VAL A 38 -7.53 -17.18 -54.47
C VAL A 38 -7.16 -15.82 -55.08
N LYS A 39 -6.02 -15.26 -54.63
CA LYS A 39 -4.91 -14.84 -55.50
C LYS A 39 -3.57 -14.94 -54.76
N GLN A 40 -2.68 -15.77 -55.32
CA GLN A 40 -1.32 -16.04 -54.86
C GLN A 40 -0.39 -14.86 -55.18
N ASP A 41 0.50 -14.55 -54.24
CA ASP A 41 1.84 -14.08 -54.61
C ASP A 41 2.87 -14.63 -53.63
N THR A 42 3.81 -15.38 -54.20
CA THR A 42 4.87 -16.16 -53.56
C THR A 42 6.02 -15.28 -53.04
N LYS A 43 6.46 -15.52 -51.80
CA LYS A 43 7.88 -15.41 -51.43
C LYS A 43 8.22 -16.41 -50.32
N VAL A 44 9.11 -17.32 -50.68
CA VAL A 44 9.64 -18.45 -49.89
C VAL A 44 10.65 -17.93 -48.86
N PHE A 45 10.52 -18.35 -47.61
CA PHE A 45 11.60 -18.35 -46.61
C PHE A 45 11.53 -19.67 -45.81
N PRO A 46 12.69 -20.29 -45.51
CA PRO A 46 12.74 -21.65 -45.00
C PRO A 46 12.30 -21.78 -43.54
N ASP A 47 11.67 -22.93 -43.31
CA ASP A 47 11.09 -23.44 -42.09
C ASP A 47 12.10 -23.76 -40.99
N THR A 48 11.54 -23.95 -39.79
CA THR A 48 12.08 -24.59 -38.59
C THR A 48 12.98 -23.76 -37.67
N ILE A 49 12.33 -23.05 -36.73
CA ILE A 49 12.86 -22.82 -35.38
C ILE A 49 12.11 -23.76 -34.44
N PRO A 50 12.79 -24.62 -33.65
CA PRO A 50 12.12 -25.56 -32.76
C PRO A 50 11.41 -24.86 -31.60
N THR A 51 10.14 -25.21 -31.39
CA THR A 51 9.34 -24.85 -30.22
C THR A 51 9.83 -25.57 -28.96
N PRO A 52 9.96 -24.88 -27.81
CA PRO A 52 10.23 -25.54 -26.54
C PRO A 52 9.01 -26.38 -26.09
N VAL A 53 9.28 -27.66 -25.83
CA VAL A 53 8.34 -28.60 -25.21
C VAL A 53 8.31 -28.32 -23.71
N TYR A 54 7.20 -27.82 -23.19
CA TYR A 54 6.95 -27.77 -21.75
C TYR A 54 6.13 -29.01 -21.35
N THR A 55 6.79 -29.97 -20.70
CA THR A 55 6.13 -31.08 -20.01
C THR A 55 5.55 -30.60 -18.69
N ALA A 56 4.24 -30.73 -18.53
CA ALA A 56 3.55 -30.52 -17.26
C ALA A 56 3.92 -31.65 -16.28
N PHE A 57 4.36 -31.29 -15.08
CA PHE A 57 4.51 -32.22 -13.97
C PHE A 57 3.14 -32.48 -13.32
N PRO A 58 2.71 -33.75 -13.16
CA PRO A 58 1.53 -34.07 -12.37
C PRO A 58 1.83 -33.81 -10.89
N VAL A 59 1.08 -32.90 -10.26
CA VAL A 59 1.05 -32.80 -8.80
C VAL A 59 0.19 -33.95 -8.29
N THR A 60 0.85 -35.00 -7.85
CA THR A 60 0.26 -36.13 -7.16
C THR A 60 -0.34 -35.66 -5.83
N SER A 61 -1.66 -35.73 -5.74
CA SER A 61 -2.37 -35.77 -4.47
C SER A 61 -2.05 -37.08 -3.76
N THR A 62 -1.56 -37.01 -2.53
CA THR A 62 -1.72 -38.11 -1.58
C THR A 62 -2.23 -37.61 -0.23
N PRO A 63 -3.17 -38.35 0.40
CA PRO A 63 -3.87 -37.94 1.59
C PRO A 63 -3.30 -38.60 2.86
N MET A 64 -4.01 -38.36 3.96
CA MET A 64 -4.12 -39.16 5.19
C MET A 64 -3.58 -38.49 6.46
N TYR A 65 -4.51 -37.83 7.14
CA TYR A 65 -4.56 -37.77 8.59
C TYR A 65 -4.77 -39.19 9.16
N THR A 66 -3.97 -39.52 10.17
CA THR A 66 -4.13 -40.67 11.04
C THR A 66 -5.41 -40.55 11.88
N ALA A 67 -6.23 -41.59 11.84
CA ALA A 67 -7.34 -41.81 12.76
C ALA A 67 -6.89 -42.68 13.96
N LEU A 68 -7.51 -42.45 15.13
CA LEU A 68 -8.12 -43.43 16.07
C LEU A 68 -8.21 -42.84 17.49
N PRO A 69 -9.12 -43.29 18.40
CA PRO A 69 -10.30 -44.12 18.20
C PRO A 69 -11.62 -43.57 18.82
N LEU A 70 -12.74 -44.17 18.39
CA LEU A 70 -14.09 -44.23 19.00
C LEU A 70 -14.01 -44.91 20.41
N ALA A 71 -14.88 -44.80 21.42
CA ALA A 71 -16.23 -44.27 21.71
C ALA A 71 -16.36 -44.20 23.29
N PRO A 72 -17.48 -43.83 23.98
CA PRO A 72 -18.84 -44.34 23.72
C PRO A 72 -20.03 -43.35 23.87
N VAL A 73 -21.06 -43.70 23.08
CA VAL A 73 -22.51 -43.60 23.25
C VAL A 73 -23.05 -43.01 24.56
N GLY A 74 -23.85 -41.95 24.44
CA GLY A 74 -24.82 -41.45 25.42
C GLY A 74 -25.94 -40.68 24.72
N THR A 75 -27.18 -40.96 25.13
CA THR A 75 -28.51 -40.72 24.51
C THR A 75 -29.02 -39.25 24.50
N PRO A 76 -30.17 -38.94 23.85
CA PRO A 76 -30.46 -37.63 23.26
C PRO A 76 -31.18 -36.66 24.19
N GLY A 77 -30.95 -35.36 24.00
CA GLY A 77 -31.74 -34.33 24.68
C GLY A 77 -31.46 -32.91 24.18
N VAL A 78 -32.54 -32.28 23.71
CA VAL A 78 -32.81 -30.84 23.72
C VAL A 78 -32.05 -29.99 22.68
N GLY A 79 -32.83 -29.52 21.71
CA GLY A 79 -32.42 -28.52 20.73
C GLY A 79 -31.99 -27.23 21.41
N VAL A 80 -30.77 -26.81 21.08
CA VAL A 80 -30.29 -25.45 21.34
C VAL A 80 -30.02 -24.83 19.99
N VAL A 81 -30.78 -23.79 19.68
CA VAL A 81 -30.54 -22.89 18.55
C VAL A 81 -29.22 -22.19 18.81
N ALA A 82 -28.12 -22.73 18.27
CA ALA A 82 -26.82 -22.08 18.33
C ALA A 82 -26.77 -20.95 17.29
N GLY A 83 -27.41 -19.83 17.63
CA GLY A 83 -27.06 -18.53 17.09
C GLY A 83 -25.76 -18.08 17.76
N VAL A 84 -24.62 -18.54 17.25
CA VAL A 84 -23.34 -17.86 17.49
C VAL A 84 -23.10 -17.01 16.26
N ALA A 85 -23.46 -15.73 16.37
CA ALA A 85 -22.97 -14.70 15.47
C ALA A 85 -21.44 -14.77 15.48
N GLN A 86 -20.85 -15.27 14.40
CA GLN A 86 -19.44 -15.05 14.15
C GLN A 86 -19.26 -13.54 13.98
N ASN A 87 -18.61 -12.93 14.96
CA ASN A 87 -18.06 -11.59 14.85
C ASN A 87 -17.11 -11.57 13.65
N ASN A 88 -17.62 -11.17 12.48
CA ASN A 88 -16.82 -10.89 11.30
C ASN A 88 -15.97 -9.64 11.56
N LYS A 89 -14.97 -9.74 12.43
CA LYS A 89 -13.94 -8.73 12.60
C LYS A 89 -13.01 -8.88 11.40
N ALA A 90 -13.16 -8.00 10.40
CA ALA A 90 -12.47 -8.12 9.12
C ALA A 90 -10.94 -8.28 9.29
N ASP A 91 -10.42 -9.34 8.65
CA ASP A 91 -9.04 -9.85 8.65
C ASP A 91 -8.03 -8.97 7.89
N THR A 92 -7.94 -7.68 8.20
CA THR A 92 -6.76 -6.90 7.79
C THR A 92 -5.91 -6.57 9.00
N VAL A 93 -5.36 -7.64 9.60
CA VAL A 93 -4.09 -7.55 10.33
C VAL A 93 -3.01 -7.64 9.27
N LYS A 94 -2.30 -6.52 9.06
CA LYS A 94 -0.95 -6.45 8.50
C LYS A 94 -0.53 -7.70 7.70
N GLY A 95 -0.69 -7.67 6.39
CA GLY A 95 0.24 -8.43 5.54
C GLY A 95 1.64 -8.04 6.00
N SER A 96 2.40 -9.03 6.49
CA SER A 96 3.66 -8.85 7.22
C SER A 96 4.55 -7.75 6.60
N GLY A 97 4.61 -6.58 7.24
CA GLY A 97 5.59 -5.54 6.92
C GLY A 97 5.34 -4.66 5.68
N GLY A 98 4.13 -4.62 5.14
CA GLY A 98 3.83 -3.69 4.05
C GLY A 98 3.83 -2.20 4.48
N PRO A 99 4.02 -1.25 3.55
CA PRO A 99 4.17 0.17 3.88
C PRO A 99 2.90 0.74 4.51
N GLY A 100 3.03 1.71 5.40
CA GLY A 100 1.90 2.51 5.87
C GLY A 100 1.33 3.43 4.78
N MET A 101 0.29 4.18 5.09
CA MET A 101 -0.18 5.26 4.21
C MET A 101 0.42 6.61 4.57
N CYS A 102 0.63 7.45 3.57
CA CYS A 102 1.01 8.84 3.74
C CYS A 102 0.34 9.73 2.68
N LEU A 103 0.52 11.05 2.81
CA LEU A 103 0.19 11.97 1.73
C LEU A 103 1.30 11.98 0.67
N VAL A 104 0.93 11.85 -0.61
CA VAL A 104 1.83 12.04 -1.75
C VAL A 104 1.26 13.09 -2.70
N LYS A 105 2.09 13.62 -3.61
CA LYS A 105 1.60 14.50 -4.67
C LYS A 105 0.64 13.75 -5.59
N LYS A 106 -0.39 14.43 -6.06
CA LYS A 106 -1.25 13.90 -7.11
C LYS A 106 -0.43 13.66 -8.38
N GLY A 107 -0.53 12.46 -8.93
CA GLY A 107 0.29 11.96 -10.04
C GLY A 107 1.52 11.15 -9.60
N ASP A 108 1.82 11.07 -8.30
CA ASP A 108 2.94 10.25 -7.82
C ASP A 108 2.73 8.76 -8.13
N LYS A 109 3.81 8.04 -8.44
CA LYS A 109 3.76 6.61 -8.78
C LYS A 109 3.26 5.73 -7.63
N HIS A 110 3.32 6.23 -6.40
CA HIS A 110 2.87 5.55 -5.19
C HIS A 110 1.48 6.00 -4.73
N GLN A 111 0.76 6.81 -5.52
CA GLN A 111 -0.61 7.20 -5.17
C GLN A 111 -1.54 5.99 -5.15
N LEU A 112 -2.45 5.97 -4.18
CA LEU A 112 -3.44 4.92 -4.04
C LEU A 112 -4.70 5.23 -4.85
N ARG A 113 -5.26 4.19 -5.48
CA ARG A 113 -6.55 4.25 -6.19
C ARG A 113 -7.46 3.16 -5.66
N LEU A 114 -8.63 3.52 -5.14
CA LEU A 114 -9.63 2.55 -4.69
C LEU A 114 -10.42 1.98 -5.87
N LYS A 115 -10.57 0.64 -5.92
CA LYS A 115 -11.41 -0.03 -6.93
C LYS A 115 -12.88 0.39 -6.82
N PHE A 116 -13.39 0.48 -5.61
CA PHE A 116 -14.80 0.76 -5.32
C PHE A 116 -15.07 2.23 -4.96
N ALA A 117 -14.26 3.15 -5.48
CA ALA A 117 -14.45 4.58 -5.23
C ALA A 117 -15.87 5.11 -5.60
N PRO A 118 -16.53 4.66 -6.70
CA PRO A 118 -17.89 5.09 -7.00
C PRO A 118 -18.91 4.71 -5.91
N ASN A 119 -18.85 3.47 -5.41
CA ASN A 119 -19.69 2.98 -4.32
C ASN A 119 -19.38 3.68 -2.99
N LEU A 120 -18.09 3.92 -2.72
CA LEU A 120 -17.71 4.70 -1.54
C LEU A 120 -18.29 6.12 -1.59
N ARG A 121 -18.29 6.77 -2.76
CA ARG A 121 -18.92 8.09 -2.96
C ARG A 121 -20.44 8.09 -2.77
N SER A 122 -21.13 6.99 -3.08
CA SER A 122 -22.58 6.86 -2.84
C SER A 122 -22.91 6.64 -1.35
N GLY A 123 -21.90 6.51 -0.49
CA GLY A 123 -22.07 6.28 0.96
C GLY A 123 -22.18 4.79 1.33
N GLU A 124 -21.96 3.89 0.37
CA GLU A 124 -21.88 2.45 0.64
C GLU A 124 -20.63 2.12 1.45
N SER A 125 -20.73 1.06 2.26
CA SER A 125 -19.55 0.47 2.91
C SER A 125 -18.88 -0.49 1.94
N VAL A 126 -17.60 -0.27 1.65
CA VAL A 126 -16.85 -1.03 0.66
C VAL A 126 -15.52 -1.53 1.21
N PRO A 127 -15.01 -2.67 0.72
CA PRO A 127 -13.65 -3.08 1.04
C PRO A 127 -12.65 -2.11 0.40
N ALA A 128 -11.62 -1.72 1.16
CA ALA A 128 -10.60 -0.77 0.73
C ALA A 128 -9.55 -1.40 -0.21
N LEU A 129 -10.00 -2.04 -1.30
CA LEU A 129 -9.14 -2.67 -2.30
C LEU A 129 -8.52 -1.64 -3.24
N LEU A 130 -7.24 -1.83 -3.55
CA LEU A 130 -6.46 -0.96 -4.41
C LEU A 130 -6.42 -1.45 -5.85
N GLY A 131 -6.40 -0.53 -6.81
CA GLY A 131 -6.21 -0.79 -8.24
C GLY A 131 -5.01 -0.06 -8.83
N GLY A 132 -4.83 -0.19 -10.14
CA GLY A 132 -3.70 0.42 -10.87
C GLY A 132 -2.37 -0.27 -10.51
N VAL A 133 -1.35 0.53 -10.18
CA VAL A 133 0.00 0.01 -9.82
C VAL A 133 -0.02 -0.82 -8.53
N HIS A 134 -1.04 -0.64 -7.69
CA HIS A 134 -1.21 -1.36 -6.42
C HIS A 134 -2.29 -2.45 -6.50
N ASP A 135 -2.61 -2.95 -7.70
CA ASP A 135 -3.60 -4.02 -7.85
C ASP A 135 -3.19 -5.28 -7.07
N GLY A 136 -4.16 -5.91 -6.41
CA GLY A 136 -3.93 -7.03 -5.49
C GLY A 136 -3.55 -6.63 -4.05
N MET A 137 -3.40 -5.33 -3.77
CA MET A 137 -3.23 -4.81 -2.41
C MET A 137 -4.53 -4.21 -1.87
N ALA A 138 -4.58 -4.02 -0.56
CA ALA A 138 -5.68 -3.39 0.16
C ALA A 138 -5.16 -2.51 1.30
N ILE A 139 -5.98 -1.54 1.72
CA ILE A 139 -5.74 -0.75 2.92
C ILE A 139 -6.18 -1.57 4.13
N GLY A 140 -5.32 -1.62 5.14
CA GLY A 140 -5.52 -2.35 6.39
C GLY A 140 -5.05 -1.56 7.61
N ARG A 141 -5.06 -2.23 8.75
CA ARG A 141 -4.48 -1.73 10.00
C ARG A 141 -3.13 -2.41 10.23
N GLU A 142 -2.18 -1.67 10.77
CA GLU A 142 -0.91 -2.23 11.18
C GLU A 142 -1.08 -3.19 12.37
N TYR A 143 -2.04 -2.94 13.24
CA TYR A 143 -2.37 -3.78 14.39
C TYR A 143 -3.85 -3.64 14.75
N LEU A 144 -4.44 -4.67 15.36
CA LEU A 144 -5.88 -4.70 15.66
C LEU A 144 -6.25 -3.99 16.96
N GLU A 145 -5.31 -3.93 17.91
CA GLU A 145 -5.52 -3.16 19.13
C GLU A 145 -5.54 -1.67 18.80
N GLU A 146 -6.22 -0.88 19.61
CA GLU A 146 -6.12 0.57 19.53
C GLU A 146 -5.05 1.04 20.51
N LYS A 147 -4.12 1.87 20.05
CA LYS A 147 -3.22 2.62 20.91
C LYS A 147 -3.86 3.93 21.35
N ILE A 148 -3.31 4.51 22.41
CA ILE A 148 -3.78 5.79 22.96
C ILE A 148 -2.65 6.82 22.89
N HIS A 149 -2.98 8.04 22.45
CA HIS A 149 -2.11 9.21 22.53
C HIS A 149 -2.91 10.39 23.07
N GLY A 150 -2.69 10.73 24.34
CA GLY A 150 -3.53 11.69 25.06
C GLY A 150 -4.97 11.17 25.13
N GLU A 151 -5.92 11.92 24.57
CA GLU A 151 -7.34 11.56 24.50
C GLU A 151 -7.74 10.79 23.23
N TRP A 152 -6.79 10.54 22.32
CA TRP A 152 -7.06 9.95 21.01
C TRP A 152 -6.76 8.45 21.01
N ARG A 153 -7.69 7.66 20.46
CA ARG A 153 -7.51 6.25 20.13
C ARG A 153 -7.08 6.13 18.68
N TYR A 154 -6.14 5.26 18.36
CA TYR A 154 -5.66 5.12 16.98
C TYR A 154 -5.11 3.74 16.65
N THR A 155 -5.01 3.48 15.35
CA THR A 155 -4.22 2.39 14.77
C THR A 155 -3.56 2.90 13.48
N GLU A 156 -2.30 2.54 13.31
CA GLU A 156 -1.52 2.89 12.13
C GLU A 156 -2.13 2.21 10.91
N SER A 157 -2.12 2.89 9.77
CA SER A 157 -2.51 2.24 8.52
C SER A 157 -1.40 1.31 8.02
N ALA A 158 -1.80 0.29 7.27
CA ALA A 158 -0.87 -0.58 6.55
C ALA A 158 -1.44 -0.93 5.18
N LEU A 159 -0.57 -1.20 4.21
CA LEU A 159 -0.94 -1.73 2.91
C LEU A 159 -0.44 -3.16 2.78
N GLY A 160 -1.25 -4.06 2.25
CA GLY A 160 -0.84 -5.45 2.07
C GLY A 160 -1.84 -6.24 1.22
N PRO A 161 -1.55 -7.51 0.89
CA PRO A 161 -2.55 -8.39 0.31
C PRO A 161 -3.72 -8.61 1.28
N GLY A 162 -4.91 -8.88 0.76
CA GLY A 162 -6.07 -9.25 1.56
C GLY A 162 -7.37 -8.58 1.14
N THR A 163 -8.38 -8.67 2.01
CA THR A 163 -9.74 -8.14 1.77
C THR A 163 -9.88 -6.65 2.11
N GLY A 164 -8.92 -6.08 2.86
CA GLY A 164 -8.93 -4.69 3.27
C GLY A 164 -9.94 -4.39 4.39
N VAL A 165 -9.77 -3.24 5.02
CA VAL A 165 -10.78 -2.72 5.94
C VAL A 165 -12.03 -2.29 5.17
N GLN A 166 -13.18 -2.41 5.83
CA GLN A 166 -14.42 -1.85 5.32
C GLN A 166 -14.47 -0.35 5.60
N LEU A 167 -14.50 0.46 4.55
CA LEU A 167 -14.60 1.91 4.61
C LEU A 167 -15.99 2.38 4.21
N LYS A 168 -16.50 3.36 4.96
CA LYS A 168 -17.71 4.09 4.63
C LYS A 168 -17.42 5.58 4.56
N PHE A 169 -17.95 6.24 3.52
CA PHE A 169 -17.93 7.69 3.45
C PHE A 169 -19.14 8.25 4.20
N GLU A 170 -18.89 8.80 5.38
CA GLU A 170 -19.91 9.22 6.33
C GLU A 170 -19.95 10.74 6.46
N ARG A 171 -21.16 11.28 6.66
CA ARG A 171 -21.43 12.72 6.79
C ARG A 171 -20.88 13.55 5.61
N GLY A 172 -20.70 12.91 4.44
CA GLY A 172 -20.21 13.54 3.20
C GLY A 172 -18.74 13.98 3.22
N GLU A 173 -17.97 13.62 4.25
CA GLU A 173 -16.63 14.19 4.46
C GLU A 173 -15.63 13.24 5.14
N PHE A 174 -16.10 12.25 5.89
CA PHE A 174 -15.23 11.41 6.72
C PHE A 174 -15.16 9.99 6.18
N LEU A 175 -13.96 9.42 6.13
CA LEU A 175 -13.74 8.02 5.78
C LEU A 175 -13.63 7.21 7.06
N LYS A 176 -14.70 6.49 7.42
CA LYS A 176 -14.82 5.76 8.69
C LYS A 176 -14.62 4.26 8.48
N LEU A 177 -13.98 3.61 9.45
CA LEU A 177 -13.99 2.15 9.56
C LEU A 177 -15.40 1.65 9.93
N GLN A 178 -15.88 0.58 9.28
CA GLN A 178 -17.19 0.02 9.60
C GLN A 178 -17.24 -0.67 10.97
N ASP A 179 -16.12 -1.20 11.44
CA ASP A 179 -16.03 -2.05 12.64
C ASP A 179 -15.65 -1.28 13.92
N SER A 180 -15.36 0.01 13.83
CA SER A 180 -14.84 0.83 14.92
C SER A 180 -15.18 2.31 14.73
N ASP A 181 -15.24 3.07 15.83
CA ASP A 181 -15.39 4.53 15.76
C ASP A 181 -14.03 5.20 15.54
N LEU A 182 -13.42 4.91 14.38
CA LEU A 182 -12.17 5.50 13.90
C LEU A 182 -12.40 6.02 12.48
N VAL A 183 -11.85 7.22 12.20
CA VAL A 183 -11.85 7.83 10.86
C VAL A 183 -10.43 8.04 10.38
N LEU A 184 -10.27 8.15 9.08
CA LEU A 184 -9.00 8.47 8.45
C LEU A 184 -8.55 9.89 8.85
N ASP A 185 -7.32 10.02 9.34
CA ASP A 185 -6.74 11.24 9.89
C ASP A 185 -5.30 11.43 9.39
N VAL A 186 -5.00 12.64 8.90
CA VAL A 186 -3.63 13.08 8.62
C VAL A 186 -2.93 13.38 9.93
N SER A 187 -1.82 12.71 10.21
CA SER A 187 -1.11 12.81 11.49
C SER A 187 -0.80 14.26 11.88
N PHE A 188 -1.26 14.66 13.06
CA PHE A 188 -1.12 16.01 13.61
C PHE A 188 -1.62 17.13 12.66
N TRP A 189 -2.50 16.77 11.72
CA TRP A 189 -3.09 17.63 10.69
C TRP A 189 -2.07 18.35 9.80
N LYS A 190 -0.86 17.79 9.68
CA LYS A 190 0.22 18.36 8.87
C LYS A 190 0.07 18.00 7.39
N MET A 191 -0.49 18.91 6.61
CA MET A 191 -0.79 18.71 5.18
C MET A 191 0.44 18.86 4.27
N THR A 192 1.41 17.96 4.43
CA THR A 192 2.65 17.92 3.64
C THR A 192 2.91 16.53 3.09
N GLU A 193 3.63 16.44 1.98
CA GLU A 193 4.07 15.17 1.42
C GLU A 193 4.85 14.33 2.46
N GLY A 194 4.58 13.04 2.52
CA GLY A 194 5.17 12.10 3.47
C GLY A 194 4.53 12.09 4.85
N THR A 195 3.58 12.99 5.16
CA THR A 195 2.86 12.92 6.45
C THR A 195 2.06 11.61 6.54
N PRO A 196 2.21 10.80 7.60
CA PRO A 196 1.46 9.56 7.76
C PRO A 196 -0.04 9.80 7.89
N VAL A 197 -0.83 8.89 7.34
CA VAL A 197 -2.29 8.90 7.44
C VAL A 197 -2.73 7.63 8.16
N ASN A 198 -3.48 7.77 9.26
CA ASN A 198 -3.84 6.68 10.17
C ASN A 198 -5.34 6.68 10.46
N PHE A 199 -5.81 5.67 11.19
CA PHE A 199 -7.20 5.63 11.68
C PHE A 199 -7.24 6.13 13.12
N VAL A 200 -8.00 7.18 13.39
CA VAL A 200 -8.04 7.87 14.68
C VAL A 200 -9.50 8.10 15.11
N GLY A 201 -9.76 7.92 16.39
CA GLY A 201 -11.05 8.19 17.02
C GLY A 201 -10.90 8.96 18.31
N GLY A 202 -11.88 9.79 18.60
CA GLY A 202 -12.05 10.41 19.90
C GLY A 202 -13.19 9.75 20.66
N ASN A 203 -13.65 10.43 21.70
CA ASN A 203 -14.91 10.10 22.35
C ASN A 203 -16.07 10.76 21.59
N GLY A 204 -16.92 9.95 20.95
CA GLY A 204 -18.13 10.39 20.24
C GLY A 204 -17.83 11.40 19.13
N GLU A 205 -18.46 12.58 19.20
CA GLU A 205 -18.31 13.63 18.17
C GLU A 205 -16.87 14.11 17.98
N ARG A 206 -15.98 13.88 18.96
CA ARG A 206 -14.55 14.18 18.79
C ARG A 206 -13.89 13.36 17.68
N THR A 207 -14.43 12.20 17.32
CA THR A 207 -13.97 11.42 16.15
C THR A 207 -14.08 12.24 14.86
N TYR A 208 -15.12 13.06 14.71
CA TYR A 208 -15.38 13.90 13.55
C TYR A 208 -14.83 15.33 13.69
N LEU A 209 -13.90 15.55 14.63
CA LEU A 209 -13.31 16.87 14.85
C LEU A 209 -12.54 17.34 13.61
N LYS A 210 -12.89 18.54 13.12
CA LYS A 210 -12.28 19.13 11.92
C LYS A 210 -11.05 19.98 12.20
N GLY A 211 -10.77 20.32 13.46
CA GLY A 211 -9.65 21.19 13.83
C GLY A 211 -9.82 22.63 13.40
N GLY A 212 -9.52 23.60 14.26
CA GLY A 212 -9.68 25.04 14.00
C GLY A 212 -8.77 25.63 12.91
N GLY A 213 -8.82 25.11 11.68
CA GLY A 213 -8.16 25.66 10.49
C GLY A 213 -7.44 24.63 9.59
N GLN A 214 -7.11 23.44 10.11
CA GLN A 214 -6.43 22.38 9.36
C GLN A 214 -7.27 21.09 9.40
N GLU A 215 -8.04 20.86 8.34
CA GLU A 215 -9.02 19.76 8.23
C GLU A 215 -8.37 18.39 7.98
N GLY A 216 -7.73 17.82 8.99
CA GLY A 216 -7.02 16.53 8.91
C GLY A 216 -7.87 15.29 8.63
N ARG A 217 -9.20 15.39 8.77
CA ARG A 217 -10.14 14.26 8.67
C ARG A 217 -11.21 14.43 7.60
N SER A 218 -11.14 15.53 6.83
CA SER A 218 -12.08 15.80 5.75
C SER A 218 -11.46 15.40 4.42
N TRP A 219 -12.16 14.53 3.70
CA TRP A 219 -11.66 13.85 2.51
C TRP A 219 -12.60 14.04 1.32
N VAL A 220 -12.01 13.95 0.14
CA VAL A 220 -12.72 13.88 -1.14
C VAL A 220 -12.29 12.60 -1.83
N VAL A 221 -13.27 11.76 -2.18
CA VAL A 221 -13.06 10.58 -3.02
C VAL A 221 -13.19 11.03 -4.48
N ASN A 222 -12.09 11.04 -5.22
CA ASN A 222 -12.04 11.56 -6.58
C ASN A 222 -12.59 10.58 -7.62
N ASN A 223 -13.02 11.08 -8.78
CA ASN A 223 -13.54 10.25 -9.88
C ASN A 223 -12.53 9.21 -10.39
N ASP A 224 -11.24 9.51 -10.30
CA ASP A 224 -10.16 8.63 -10.75
C ASP A 224 -9.75 7.58 -9.69
N GLY A 225 -10.51 7.48 -8.60
CA GLY A 225 -10.30 6.54 -7.51
C GLY A 225 -9.29 6.98 -6.45
N THR A 226 -8.61 8.11 -6.64
CA THR A 226 -7.73 8.68 -5.60
C THR A 226 -8.56 9.30 -4.47
N ILE A 227 -7.94 9.49 -3.31
CA ILE A 227 -8.54 10.21 -2.18
C ILE A 227 -7.63 11.36 -1.80
N SER A 228 -8.16 12.57 -1.69
CA SER A 228 -7.43 13.78 -1.32
C SER A 228 -8.02 14.41 -0.05
N PRO A 229 -7.21 15.06 0.81
CA PRO A 229 -7.76 15.94 1.83
C PRO A 229 -8.59 17.05 1.16
N LYS A 230 -9.72 17.44 1.77
CA LYS A 230 -10.75 18.28 1.15
C LYS A 230 -10.22 19.59 0.56
N ASN A 231 -9.30 20.25 1.27
CA ASN A 231 -8.73 21.55 0.87
C ASN A 231 -7.33 21.45 0.24
N TYR A 232 -6.84 20.24 -0.06
CA TYR A 232 -5.48 19.98 -0.56
C TYR A 232 -5.52 19.00 -1.74
N SER A 233 -6.18 19.40 -2.83
CA SER A 233 -6.39 18.56 -4.03
C SER A 233 -5.11 18.21 -4.80
N ASN A 234 -4.00 18.90 -4.49
CA ASN A 234 -2.66 18.59 -4.97
C ASN A 234 -2.02 17.40 -4.23
N LEU A 235 -2.59 16.96 -3.11
CA LEU A 235 -2.15 15.80 -2.33
C LEU A 235 -3.21 14.70 -2.37
N VAL A 236 -2.75 13.45 -2.35
CA VAL A 236 -3.60 12.25 -2.32
C VAL A 236 -3.02 11.21 -1.36
N LEU A 237 -3.81 10.22 -0.98
CA LEU A 237 -3.29 9.04 -0.28
C LEU A 237 -2.27 8.31 -1.15
N GLY A 238 -1.16 7.90 -0.54
CA GLY A 238 -0.08 7.15 -1.16
C GLY A 238 0.48 6.08 -0.24
N ALA A 239 1.19 5.12 -0.83
CA ALA A 239 2.00 4.16 -0.09
C ALA A 239 3.26 4.85 0.47
N ALA A 240 3.49 4.70 1.78
CA ALA A 240 4.71 5.16 2.45
C ALA A 240 5.88 4.22 2.15
N VAL A 241 6.26 4.13 0.87
CA VAL A 241 7.36 3.29 0.42
C VAL A 241 8.69 3.85 0.94
N PRO A 242 9.47 3.09 1.72
CA PRO A 242 10.78 3.52 2.19
C PRO A 242 11.72 3.78 1.01
N ILE A 243 12.47 4.89 1.07
CA ILE A 243 13.57 5.14 0.14
C ILE A 243 14.66 4.14 0.45
N LYS A 244 14.97 3.23 -0.48
CA LYS A 244 15.99 2.21 -0.27
C LYS A 244 17.38 2.84 -0.26
N ALA A 245 18.26 2.37 0.62
CA ALA A 245 19.66 2.81 0.64
C ALA A 245 20.36 2.48 -0.70
N THR A 246 19.97 1.39 -1.36
CA THR A 246 20.43 1.03 -2.70
C THR A 246 20.07 2.07 -3.77
N GLU A 247 18.95 2.78 -3.63
CA GLU A 247 18.56 3.88 -4.53
C GLU A 247 19.38 5.15 -4.29
N LEU A 248 20.01 5.28 -3.12
CA LEU A 248 20.82 6.44 -2.73
C LEU A 248 22.28 6.34 -3.19
N ALA A 249 22.70 5.23 -3.79
CA ALA A 249 24.10 4.99 -4.13
C ALA A 249 24.74 6.09 -5.01
N GLY A 250 26.01 6.40 -4.78
CA GLY A 250 26.80 7.32 -5.61
C GLY A 250 27.08 8.66 -4.96
N CYS A 251 27.46 9.64 -5.78
CA CYS A 251 27.94 10.95 -5.32
C CYS A 251 26.79 11.91 -5.01
N TRP A 252 26.95 12.67 -3.94
CA TRP A 252 26.01 13.67 -3.46
C TRP A 252 26.76 14.93 -3.04
N ASN A 253 26.10 16.06 -3.24
CA ASN A 253 26.54 17.33 -2.72
C ASN A 253 25.45 17.92 -1.83
N CYS A 254 25.84 18.60 -0.76
CA CYS A 254 24.93 19.42 0.01
C CYS A 254 25.55 20.76 0.40
N CYS A 255 24.70 21.75 0.59
CA CYS A 255 25.04 23.08 1.05
C CYS A 255 24.09 23.42 2.19
N CYS A 256 24.65 23.66 3.39
CA CYS A 256 23.93 23.88 4.64
C CYS A 256 24.37 25.23 5.19
N PHE A 257 23.56 26.28 5.06
CA PHE A 257 23.87 27.59 5.64
C PHE A 257 23.44 27.63 7.12
N PRO A 258 24.30 28.16 8.02
CA PRO A 258 25.64 28.73 7.79
C PRO A 258 26.81 27.73 7.89
N CYS A 259 26.52 26.45 8.13
CA CYS A 259 27.48 25.44 8.59
C CYS A 259 28.55 25.00 7.55
N GLY A 260 28.26 25.07 6.24
CA GLY A 260 29.21 24.71 5.18
C GLY A 260 28.60 23.93 4.03
N ALA A 261 29.43 23.19 3.30
CA ALA A 261 29.03 22.29 2.22
C ALA A 261 29.64 20.90 2.41
N ALA A 262 29.03 19.85 1.87
CA ALA A 262 29.63 18.52 1.83
C ALA A 262 29.60 17.95 0.42
N ALA A 263 30.64 17.22 0.07
CA ALA A 263 30.67 16.30 -1.05
C ALA A 263 30.88 14.90 -0.48
N LEU A 264 29.96 13.99 -0.75
CA LEU A 264 29.93 12.66 -0.15
C LEU A 264 29.57 11.60 -1.17
N ASN A 265 30.05 10.38 -0.96
CA ASN A 265 29.68 9.21 -1.73
C ASN A 265 28.97 8.22 -0.81
N ILE A 266 27.77 7.79 -1.22
CA ILE A 266 26.98 6.78 -0.53
C ILE A 266 27.24 5.42 -1.16
N THR A 267 27.67 4.46 -0.34
CA THR A 267 27.86 3.05 -0.71
C THR A 267 26.86 2.21 0.08
N PRO A 268 25.80 1.66 -0.55
CA PRO A 268 24.83 0.84 0.15
C PRO A 268 25.42 -0.52 0.54
N GLU A 269 25.10 -0.98 1.74
CA GLU A 269 25.36 -2.37 2.18
C GLU A 269 24.11 -3.24 2.03
N SER A 270 22.93 -2.65 2.17
CA SER A 270 21.62 -3.28 1.99
C SER A 270 20.56 -2.23 1.62
N ASP A 271 19.29 -2.61 1.54
CA ASP A 271 18.18 -1.66 1.36
C ASP A 271 17.99 -0.72 2.57
N ASP A 272 18.53 -1.06 3.75
CA ASP A 272 18.32 -0.32 5.00
C ASP A 272 19.61 0.23 5.62
N VAL A 273 20.76 -0.09 5.06
CA VAL A 273 22.08 0.27 5.60
C VAL A 273 22.97 0.77 4.49
N TYR A 274 23.67 1.87 4.73
CA TYR A 274 24.73 2.37 3.84
C TYR A 274 25.88 2.97 4.63
N GLN A 275 27.02 3.07 3.96
CA GLN A 275 28.17 3.85 4.41
C GLN A 275 28.26 5.12 3.56
N GLU A 276 28.50 6.26 4.19
CA GLU A 276 28.86 7.51 3.51
C GLU A 276 30.29 7.88 3.85
N CYS A 277 31.04 8.33 2.86
CA CYS A 277 32.36 8.92 3.05
C CYS A 277 32.47 10.20 2.22
N GLY A 278 33.23 11.18 2.70
CA GLY A 278 33.29 12.45 2.01
C GLY A 278 34.14 13.50 2.70
N LEU A 279 33.99 14.73 2.20
CA LEU A 279 34.58 15.94 2.76
C LEU A 279 33.45 16.88 3.17
N PHE A 280 33.47 17.32 4.42
CA PHE A 280 32.68 18.44 4.90
C PHE A 280 33.54 19.69 4.95
N PHE A 281 33.16 20.71 4.19
CA PHE A 281 33.83 22.01 4.14
C PHE A 281 33.25 22.91 5.22
N TRP A 282 33.83 22.86 6.42
CA TRP A 282 33.39 23.69 7.55
C TRP A 282 33.62 25.17 7.23
N PHE A 283 32.56 25.98 7.41
CA PHE A 283 32.50 27.36 6.93
C PHE A 283 32.92 27.53 5.46
N PHE A 284 32.66 26.52 4.63
CA PHE A 284 32.99 26.49 3.20
C PHE A 284 34.49 26.48 2.86
N VAL A 285 35.38 26.40 3.86
CA VAL A 285 36.83 26.55 3.65
C VAL A 285 37.62 25.35 4.13
N ILE A 286 37.31 24.82 5.31
CA ILE A 286 38.15 23.79 5.94
C ILE A 286 37.64 22.40 5.53
N PRO A 287 38.37 21.63 4.70
CA PRO A 287 37.95 20.28 4.32
C PRO A 287 38.21 19.32 5.50
N ILE A 288 37.13 18.78 6.06
CA ILE A 288 37.16 17.79 7.13
C ILE A 288 36.71 16.45 6.52
N PRO A 289 37.61 15.46 6.38
CA PRO A 289 37.22 14.14 5.95
C PRO A 289 36.35 13.46 7.00
N TYR A 290 35.35 12.72 6.54
CA TYR A 290 34.51 11.91 7.42
C TYR A 290 34.08 10.62 6.75
N GLY A 291 33.76 9.64 7.59
CA GLY A 291 33.11 8.39 7.21
C GLY A 291 32.07 8.04 8.26
N LYS A 292 30.85 7.74 7.84
CA LYS A 292 29.75 7.38 8.73
C LYS A 292 29.03 6.18 8.19
N LYS A 293 28.63 5.29 9.08
CA LYS A 293 27.70 4.21 8.76
C LYS A 293 26.32 4.62 9.21
N ARG A 294 25.32 4.44 8.35
CA ARG A 294 23.94 4.83 8.63
C ARG A 294 22.99 3.65 8.47
N LYS A 295 22.01 3.60 9.36
CA LYS A 295 20.93 2.61 9.41
C LYS A 295 19.59 3.33 9.25
N ARG A 296 18.64 2.70 8.58
CA ARG A 296 17.27 3.22 8.47
C ARG A 296 16.66 3.44 9.84
N LYS A 297 16.07 4.62 10.01
CA LYS A 297 15.19 4.98 11.14
C LYS A 297 13.73 5.07 10.74
N SER A 298 13.45 5.56 9.53
CA SER A 298 12.10 5.63 8.98
C SER A 298 12.12 5.56 7.45
N ALA A 299 10.96 5.67 6.80
CA ALA A 299 10.85 5.62 5.34
C ALA A 299 11.79 6.59 4.62
N LYS A 300 12.08 7.75 5.22
CA LYS A 300 12.89 8.83 4.62
C LYS A 300 14.09 9.25 5.47
N GLN A 301 14.40 8.53 6.54
CA GLN A 301 15.46 8.90 7.49
C GLN A 301 16.42 7.76 7.76
N PHE A 302 17.70 8.11 7.84
CA PHE A 302 18.78 7.21 8.22
C PHE A 302 19.62 7.86 9.32
N VAL A 303 19.93 7.11 10.37
CA VAL A 303 20.72 7.60 11.51
C VAL A 303 22.12 7.01 11.49
N ASN A 304 23.09 7.80 11.95
CA ASN A 304 24.43 7.30 12.19
C ASN A 304 24.37 6.18 13.26
N THR A 305 25.11 5.10 13.03
CA THR A 305 25.18 3.96 13.96
C THR A 305 25.91 4.30 15.25
N GLU A 306 26.76 5.32 15.25
CA GLU A 306 27.55 5.77 16.41
C GLU A 306 26.91 6.96 17.15
N ASP A 307 26.05 7.72 16.47
CA ASP A 307 25.34 8.87 17.03
C ASP A 307 23.89 8.93 16.51
N ALA A 308 22.93 8.53 17.35
CA ALA A 308 21.52 8.52 16.98
C ALA A 308 20.93 9.94 16.78
N GLY A 309 21.62 10.99 17.23
CA GLY A 309 21.26 12.38 16.99
C GLY A 309 21.61 12.87 15.58
N ASP A 310 22.56 12.22 14.91
CA ASP A 310 22.95 12.51 13.54
C ASP A 310 22.02 11.81 12.53
N VAL A 311 21.03 12.55 12.04
CA VAL A 311 19.98 12.05 11.13
C VAL A 311 20.16 12.64 9.73
N ALA A 312 20.34 11.77 8.73
CA ALA A 312 20.18 12.11 7.32
C ALA A 312 18.71 11.97 6.91
N MET A 313 18.16 13.00 6.28
CA MET A 313 16.77 13.03 5.81
C MET A 313 16.74 13.22 4.30
N PHE A 314 15.93 12.44 3.60
CA PHE A 314 15.79 12.49 2.16
C PHE A 314 14.36 12.88 1.78
N GLU A 315 14.18 13.80 0.83
CA GLU A 315 12.86 14.07 0.26
C GLU A 315 12.46 12.93 -0.68
N ASN A 316 13.42 12.48 -1.50
CA ASN A 316 13.35 11.36 -2.43
C ASN A 316 14.78 10.81 -2.68
N SER A 317 14.92 9.82 -3.57
CA SER A 317 16.21 9.18 -3.88
C SER A 317 17.26 10.08 -4.56
N ASN A 318 16.93 11.33 -4.87
CA ASN A 318 17.82 12.30 -5.52
C ASN A 318 17.97 13.62 -4.75
N LYS A 319 17.27 13.81 -3.61
CA LYS A 319 17.23 15.09 -2.91
C LYS A 319 17.25 14.92 -1.38
N ILE A 320 18.14 15.67 -0.74
CA ILE A 320 18.26 15.76 0.73
C ILE A 320 17.22 16.77 1.24
N TYR A 321 16.59 16.43 2.36
CA TYR A 321 15.70 17.31 3.10
C TYR A 321 16.44 17.88 4.32
N PHE A 322 16.32 19.19 4.55
CA PHE A 322 16.87 19.84 5.73
C PHE A 322 15.74 20.17 6.71
N PRO A 323 15.94 19.93 8.02
CA PRO A 323 14.94 20.28 9.02
C PRO A 323 14.70 21.80 9.06
N PRO A 324 13.51 22.24 9.53
CA PRO A 324 13.22 23.66 9.70
C PRO A 324 14.30 24.35 10.53
N GLY A 325 14.79 25.50 10.05
CA GLY A 325 15.88 26.26 10.70
C GLY A 325 17.25 26.08 10.04
N VAL A 326 17.41 25.11 9.13
CA VAL A 326 18.62 24.99 8.29
C VAL A 326 18.24 25.35 6.86
N ALA A 327 18.78 26.45 6.35
CA ALA A 327 18.66 26.79 4.93
C ALA A 327 19.67 25.93 4.15
N GLY A 328 19.19 25.06 3.28
CA GLY A 328 20.09 24.21 2.52
C GLY A 328 19.44 23.50 1.36
N CYS A 329 20.28 23.03 0.46
CA CYS A 329 19.92 22.15 -0.63
C CYS A 329 20.96 21.05 -0.74
N GLY A 330 20.53 19.90 -1.21
CA GLY A 330 21.43 18.78 -1.45
C GLY A 330 20.79 17.79 -2.37
N GLY A 331 21.61 17.19 -3.22
CA GLY A 331 21.14 16.27 -4.24
C GLY A 331 22.29 15.42 -4.78
N ARG A 332 21.88 14.41 -5.54
CA ARG A 332 22.79 13.54 -6.26
C ARG A 332 23.51 14.33 -7.36
N CYS A 333 24.81 14.09 -7.51
CA CYS A 333 25.65 14.70 -8.55
C CYS A 333 25.35 14.14 -9.94
#